data_AF-A0A9D4DDV9-F1
#
_entry.id   AF-A0A9D4DDV9-F1
#
_cell.length_a   1.000
_cell.length_b   1.000
_cell.length_c   1.000
_cell.angle_alpha   90.00
_cell.angle_beta   90.00
_cell.angle_gamma   90.00
#
_symmetry.space_group_name_H-M   'P 1'
#
loop_
_entity.id
_entity.type
_entity.pdbx_description
1 polymer ?
#
loop_
_entity_poly.entity_id
_entity_poly.type
_entity_poly.pdbx_seq_one_letter_code
_entity_poly.pdbx_strand_id
1 'polypeptide(L)'
;MKVADFMINARGTGRGSMLTGKSTHNQRIERLWRDVYDGVLSYFYDLFYFLEDKGRLDILNEIDLFALHYVFISKINERLNTWQGAWNHHRIRTVNSTPMRLYTAGMMDNPSAHVDDILPNTRTESSSDEDMESLDNRPVLSSLQISVEENRMRRLHELCPQNWRSNNHGIDIFLTAKQILTE
;
A
#
# COMPACT_ATOMS: atom_id res chain seq x y z
N MET A 1 -22.47 26.65 -2.13
CA MET A 1 -21.43 27.47 -1.50
C MET A 1 -20.13 26.69 -1.58
N LYS A 2 -19.05 27.20 -2.18
CA LYS A 2 -17.78 26.44 -2.28
C LYS A 2 -17.15 26.38 -0.88
N VAL A 3 -16.49 25.28 -0.55
CA VAL A 3 -15.83 25.08 0.77
C VAL A 3 -14.92 26.26 1.11
N ALA A 4 -14.23 26.81 0.10
CA ALA A 4 -13.46 28.05 0.17
C ALA A 4 -14.25 29.24 0.76
N ASP A 5 -15.42 29.54 0.21
CA ASP A 5 -16.24 30.69 0.60
C ASP A 5 -16.78 30.50 2.03
N PHE A 6 -17.15 29.26 2.37
CA PHE A 6 -17.58 28.92 3.72
C PHE A 6 -16.46 29.10 4.74
N MET A 7 -15.24 28.61 4.45
CA MET A 7 -14.08 28.74 5.32
C MET A 7 -13.66 30.21 5.52
N ILE A 8 -13.74 31.03 4.47
CA ILE A 8 -13.46 32.47 4.54
C ILE A 8 -14.51 33.19 5.38
N ASN A 9 -15.81 32.89 5.19
CA ASN A 9 -16.88 33.50 5.97
C ASN A 9 -16.83 33.11 7.45
N ALA A 10 -16.45 31.85 7.75
CA ALA A 10 -16.38 31.36 9.13
C ALA A 10 -15.12 31.82 9.88
N ARG A 11 -13.96 31.90 9.20
CA ARG A 11 -12.65 32.17 9.85
C ARG A 11 -12.06 33.55 9.54
N GLY A 12 -12.69 34.33 8.68
CA GLY A 12 -12.25 35.65 8.25
C GLY A 12 -11.27 35.62 7.07
N THR A 13 -11.19 36.75 6.36
CA THR A 13 -10.30 36.97 5.21
C THR A 13 -8.84 37.18 5.64
N GLY A 14 -7.88 36.72 4.84
CA GLY A 14 -6.45 37.04 5.02
C GLY A 14 -5.69 36.20 6.04
N ARG A 15 -6.30 35.15 6.62
CA ARG A 15 -5.64 34.26 7.61
C ARG A 15 -5.02 32.99 7.02
N GLY A 16 -5.09 32.81 5.71
CA GLY A 16 -4.76 31.51 5.09
C GLY A 16 -5.79 30.43 5.40
N SER A 17 -7.07 30.80 5.59
CA SER A 17 -8.18 29.91 5.98
C SER A 17 -8.48 28.77 4.99
N MET A 18 -7.79 28.74 3.85
CA MET A 18 -7.83 27.66 2.88
C MET A 18 -6.43 27.51 2.29
N LEU A 19 -5.95 26.27 2.17
CA LEU A 19 -4.76 25.96 1.37
C LEU A 19 -5.11 26.15 -0.11
N THR A 20 -4.55 27.20 -0.72
CA THR A 20 -4.80 27.54 -2.12
C THR A 20 -3.54 27.29 -2.95
N GLY A 21 -3.61 26.45 -3.98
CA GLY A 21 -2.47 26.17 -4.85
C GLY A 21 -2.59 24.82 -5.56
N LYS A 22 -1.80 24.61 -6.62
CA LYS A 22 -1.69 23.30 -7.27
C LYS A 22 -0.88 22.38 -6.36
N SER A 23 -1.40 21.20 -6.00
CA SER A 23 -0.65 20.19 -5.26
C SER A 23 0.39 19.50 -6.17
N THR A 24 1.43 20.24 -6.55
CA THR A 24 2.50 19.73 -7.44
C THR A 24 3.59 18.98 -6.68
N HIS A 25 3.61 19.09 -5.36
CA HIS A 25 4.66 18.50 -4.53
C HIS A 25 4.57 16.97 -4.44
N ASN A 26 3.36 16.40 -4.56
CA ASN A 26 3.13 14.96 -4.45
C ASN A 26 3.35 14.18 -5.76
N GLN A 27 3.68 14.86 -6.87
CA GLN A 27 3.74 14.26 -8.20
C GLN A 27 4.71 13.08 -8.31
N ARG A 28 5.84 13.13 -7.60
CA ARG A 28 6.84 12.04 -7.60
C ARG A 28 6.33 10.80 -6.90
N ILE A 29 5.63 10.97 -5.78
CA ILE A 29 4.99 9.88 -5.04
C ILE A 29 3.88 9.28 -5.90
N GLU A 30 3.04 10.10 -6.52
CA GLU A 30 1.99 9.61 -7.45
C GLU A 30 2.53 8.87 -8.66
N ARG A 31 3.66 9.32 -9.23
CA ARG A 31 4.33 8.59 -10.32
C ARG A 31 4.84 7.24 -9.83
N LEU A 32 5.49 7.20 -8.67
CA LEU A 32 5.95 5.96 -8.05
C LEU A 32 4.79 4.98 -7.83
N TRP A 33 3.66 5.45 -7.26
CA TRP A 33 2.47 4.61 -7.07
C TRP A 33 1.95 4.01 -8.37
N ARG A 34 1.94 4.78 -9.47
CA ARG A 34 1.60 4.24 -10.80
C ARG A 34 2.59 3.17 -11.24
N ASP A 35 3.90 3.41 -11.09
CA ASP A 35 4.93 2.46 -11.50
C ASP A 35 4.88 1.15 -10.67
N VAL A 36 4.53 1.23 -9.38
CA VAL A 36 4.28 0.06 -8.51
C VAL A 36 3.05 -0.70 -8.96
N TYR A 37 1.96 0.02 -9.26
CA TYR A 37 0.73 -0.59 -9.73
C TYR A 37 0.96 -1.32 -11.05
N ASP A 38 1.50 -0.62 -12.05
CA ASP A 38 1.76 -1.18 -13.39
C ASP A 38 2.74 -2.35 -13.33
N GLY A 39 3.80 -2.26 -12.50
CA GLY A 39 4.85 -3.26 -12.41
C GLY A 39 4.52 -4.50 -11.57
N VAL A 40 3.61 -4.38 -10.59
CA VAL A 40 3.34 -5.46 -9.63
C VAL A 40 1.85 -5.70 -9.40
N LEU A 41 1.11 -4.67 -9.01
CA LEU A 41 -0.24 -4.84 -8.46
C LEU A 41 -1.30 -5.08 -9.53
N SER A 42 -1.12 -4.56 -10.75
CA SER A 42 -2.02 -4.73 -11.90
C SER A 42 -2.36 -6.20 -12.15
N TYR A 43 -1.36 -7.07 -12.09
CA TYR A 43 -1.54 -8.51 -12.22
C TYR A 43 -2.47 -9.10 -11.15
N PHE A 44 -2.29 -8.72 -9.88
CA PHE A 44 -3.11 -9.24 -8.79
C PHE A 44 -4.52 -8.64 -8.82
N TYR A 45 -4.62 -7.37 -9.20
CA TYR A 45 -5.88 -6.69 -9.47
C TYR A 45 -6.69 -7.49 -10.49
N ASP A 46 -6.14 -7.76 -11.67
CA ASP A 46 -6.82 -8.52 -12.73
C ASP A 46 -7.17 -9.96 -12.27
N LEU A 47 -6.25 -10.61 -11.54
CA LEU A 47 -6.48 -11.95 -11.01
C LEU A 47 -7.64 -12.00 -10.01
N PHE A 48 -7.75 -11.02 -9.12
CA PHE A 48 -8.81 -11.00 -8.10
C PHE A 48 -10.17 -10.64 -8.70
N TYR A 49 -10.21 -9.69 -9.65
CA TYR A 49 -11.44 -9.45 -10.42
C TYR A 49 -11.86 -10.67 -11.24
N PHE A 50 -10.91 -11.41 -11.80
CA PHE A 50 -11.22 -12.68 -12.46
C PHE A 50 -11.81 -13.71 -11.49
N LEU A 51 -11.31 -13.80 -10.25
CA LEU A 51 -11.87 -14.70 -9.24
C LEU A 51 -13.29 -14.31 -8.82
N GLU A 52 -13.54 -13.00 -8.69
CA GLU A 52 -14.87 -12.46 -8.40
C GLU A 52 -15.85 -12.75 -9.54
N ASP A 53 -15.48 -12.45 -10.80
CA ASP A 53 -16.30 -12.72 -12.00
C ASP A 53 -16.65 -14.21 -12.15
N LYS A 54 -15.73 -15.11 -11.74
CA LYS A 54 -15.97 -16.56 -11.75
C LYS A 54 -16.74 -17.07 -10.53
N GLY A 55 -17.19 -16.19 -9.63
CA GLY A 55 -17.91 -16.54 -8.41
C GLY A 55 -17.09 -17.38 -7.44
N ARG A 56 -15.75 -17.30 -7.52
CA ARG A 56 -14.83 -18.06 -6.64
C ARG A 56 -14.42 -17.26 -5.40
N LEU A 57 -14.43 -15.93 -5.52
CA LEU A 57 -14.15 -14.98 -4.45
C LEU A 57 -15.42 -14.16 -4.17
N ASP A 58 -15.90 -14.22 -2.93
CA ASP A 58 -16.95 -13.34 -2.42
C ASP A 58 -16.33 -12.27 -1.50
N ILE A 59 -16.37 -11.01 -1.92
CA ILE A 59 -15.77 -9.88 -1.20
C ILE A 59 -16.52 -9.58 0.11
N LEU A 60 -17.78 -10.02 0.23
CA LEU A 60 -18.58 -9.85 1.44
C LEU A 60 -18.35 -10.98 2.45
N ASN A 61 -17.65 -12.04 2.06
CA ASN A 61 -17.36 -13.17 2.92
C ASN A 61 -15.97 -13.02 3.56
N GLU A 62 -15.95 -12.90 4.89
CA GLU A 62 -14.71 -12.74 5.65
C GLU A 62 -13.75 -13.93 5.49
N ILE A 63 -14.26 -15.16 5.35
CA ILE A 63 -13.44 -16.37 5.16
C ILE A 63 -12.71 -16.30 3.83
N ASP A 64 -13.41 -15.87 2.77
CA ASP A 64 -12.85 -15.70 1.45
C ASP A 64 -11.75 -14.62 1.46
N LEU A 65 -12.00 -13.47 2.11
CA LEU A 65 -11.01 -12.41 2.26
C LEU A 65 -9.78 -12.87 3.06
N PHE A 66 -9.99 -13.61 4.15
CA PHE A 66 -8.88 -14.15 4.94
C PHE A 66 -8.06 -15.17 4.15
N ALA A 67 -8.71 -16.10 3.45
CA ALA A 67 -8.04 -17.07 2.60
C ALA A 67 -7.22 -16.37 1.50
N LEU A 68 -7.79 -15.34 0.88
CA LEU A 68 -7.12 -14.53 -0.15
C LEU A 68 -5.88 -13.83 0.44
N HIS A 69 -6.02 -13.16 1.57
CA HIS A 69 -4.92 -12.49 2.26
C HIS A 69 -3.81 -13.46 2.67
N TYR A 70 -4.17 -14.59 3.28
CA TYR A 70 -3.22 -15.60 3.72
C TYR A 70 -2.35 -16.12 2.56
N VAL A 71 -2.97 -16.40 1.41
CA VAL A 71 -2.28 -16.97 0.24
C VAL A 71 -1.49 -15.91 -0.52
N PHE A 72 -2.06 -14.73 -0.76
CA PHE A 72 -1.49 -13.78 -1.71
C PHE A 72 -0.64 -12.67 -1.09
N ILE A 73 -0.78 -12.33 0.20
CA ILE A 73 0.03 -11.26 0.82
C ILE A 73 1.53 -11.59 0.73
N SER A 74 1.94 -12.81 1.08
CA SER A 74 3.35 -13.22 0.97
C SER A 74 3.86 -13.08 -0.47
N LYS A 75 3.04 -13.48 -1.45
CA LYS A 75 3.37 -13.43 -2.87
C LYS A 75 3.45 -12.01 -3.42
N ILE A 76 2.56 -11.13 -2.99
CA ILE A 76 2.58 -9.70 -3.32
C ILE A 76 3.87 -9.08 -2.77
N ASN A 77 4.20 -9.34 -1.50
CA ASN A 77 5.42 -8.84 -0.87
C ASN A 77 6.69 -9.34 -1.56
N GLU A 78 6.75 -10.60 -1.96
CA GLU A 78 7.86 -11.16 -2.74
C GLU A 78 8.07 -10.39 -4.06
N ARG A 79 6.98 -10.12 -4.80
CA ARG A 79 7.06 -9.37 -6.05
C ARG A 79 7.39 -7.90 -5.84
N LEU A 80 6.86 -7.28 -4.79
CA LEU A 80 7.21 -5.91 -4.40
C LEU A 80 8.68 -5.78 -4.04
N ASN A 81 9.25 -6.73 -3.29
CA ASN A 81 10.69 -6.75 -2.97
C ASN A 81 11.55 -6.88 -4.23
N THR A 82 11.14 -7.76 -5.15
CA THR A 82 11.84 -7.93 -6.44
C THR A 82 11.77 -6.65 -7.27
N TRP A 83 10.59 -6.04 -7.35
CA TRP A 83 10.37 -4.78 -8.07
C TRP A 83 11.16 -3.63 -7.45
N GLN A 84 11.18 -3.52 -6.11
CA GLN A 84 11.96 -2.52 -5.38
C GLN A 84 13.45 -2.65 -5.71
N GLY A 85 13.98 -3.88 -5.74
CA GLY A 85 15.34 -4.16 -6.17
C GLY A 85 15.61 -3.67 -7.59
N ALA A 86 14.75 -4.01 -8.55
CA ALA A 86 14.88 -3.55 -9.94
C ALA A 86 14.76 -2.03 -10.06
N TRP A 87 13.79 -1.43 -9.39
CA TRP A 87 13.53 0.00 -9.39
C TRP A 87 14.71 0.78 -8.79
N ASN A 88 15.27 0.35 -7.66
CA ASN A 88 16.40 1.06 -7.06
C ASN A 88 17.65 1.09 -7.95
N HIS A 89 17.78 0.14 -8.88
CA HIS A 89 18.91 0.03 -9.81
C HIS A 89 18.57 0.46 -11.23
N HIS A 90 17.34 0.92 -11.51
CA HIS A 90 16.99 1.40 -12.84
C HIS A 90 17.69 2.74 -13.14
N ARG A 91 18.03 2.97 -14.40
CA ARG A 91 18.68 4.21 -14.82
C ARG A 91 17.63 5.31 -15.03
N ILE A 92 17.72 6.39 -14.26
CA ILE A 92 16.93 7.60 -14.49
C ILE A 92 17.61 8.41 -15.59
N ARG A 93 16.91 8.58 -16.73
CA ARG A 93 17.46 9.20 -17.94
C ARG A 93 17.96 10.63 -17.75
N THR A 94 17.26 11.44 -16.96
CA THR A 94 17.55 12.87 -16.78
C THR A 94 18.84 13.14 -16.01
N VAL A 95 19.20 12.24 -15.09
CA VAL A 95 20.34 12.35 -14.18
C VAL A 95 21.44 11.34 -14.49
N ASN A 96 21.21 10.47 -15.48
CA ASN A 96 22.13 9.43 -15.94
C ASN A 96 22.70 8.54 -14.81
N SER A 97 21.89 8.27 -13.79
CA SER A 97 22.27 7.54 -12.57
C SER A 97 21.10 6.68 -12.09
N THR A 98 21.32 5.83 -11.09
CA THR A 98 20.26 5.02 -10.46
C THR A 98 19.75 5.69 -9.18
N PRO A 99 18.49 5.43 -8.76
CA PRO A 99 18.00 5.91 -7.46
C PRO A 99 18.94 5.56 -6.32
N MET A 100 19.44 4.32 -6.27
CA MET A 100 20.38 3.86 -5.26
C MET A 100 21.68 4.68 -5.27
N ARG A 101 22.25 4.92 -6.46
CA ARG A 101 23.50 5.67 -6.58
C ARG A 101 23.32 7.14 -6.19
N LEU A 102 22.20 7.75 -6.53
CA LEU A 102 21.87 9.12 -6.10
C LEU A 102 21.70 9.20 -4.58
N TYR A 103 21.02 8.21 -4.00
CA TYR A 103 20.85 8.12 -2.56
C TYR A 103 22.21 7.98 -1.84
N THR A 104 23.05 7.04 -2.28
CA THR A 104 24.39 6.85 -1.72
C THR A 104 25.27 8.11 -1.87
N ALA A 105 25.25 8.77 -3.02
CA ALA A 105 25.99 10.01 -3.23
C ALA A 105 25.50 11.12 -2.29
N GLY A 106 24.19 11.29 -2.13
CA GLY A 106 23.62 12.27 -1.20
C GLY A 106 23.98 12.01 0.27
N MET A 107 24.05 10.74 0.67
CA MET A 107 24.53 10.38 2.02
C MET A 107 26.02 10.68 2.23
N MET A 108 26.85 10.51 1.20
CA MET A 108 28.28 10.84 1.26
C MET A 108 28.53 12.35 1.32
N ASP A 109 27.72 13.13 0.60
CA ASP A 109 27.81 14.59 0.59
C ASP A 109 27.30 15.21 1.91
N ASN A 110 26.42 14.52 2.65
CA ASN A 110 25.88 14.93 3.95
C ASN A 110 25.97 13.80 5.01
N PRO A 111 27.18 13.47 5.51
CA PRO A 111 27.39 12.34 6.42
C PRO A 111 26.78 12.54 7.83
N SER A 112 26.40 13.77 8.19
CA SER A 112 25.76 14.11 9.47
C SER A 112 24.23 14.14 9.39
N ALA A 113 23.64 13.96 8.21
CA ALA A 113 22.20 13.80 8.11
C ALA A 113 21.87 12.38 8.55
N HIS A 114 21.30 12.23 9.76
CA HIS A 114 20.79 10.93 10.18
C HIS A 114 19.78 10.42 9.13
N VAL A 115 19.61 9.10 8.99
CA VAL A 115 18.58 8.55 8.10
C VAL A 115 17.18 9.10 8.41
N ASP A 116 16.95 9.51 9.66
CA ASP A 116 15.73 10.22 10.11
C ASP A 116 15.65 11.69 9.66
N ASP A 117 16.78 12.32 9.30
CA ASP A 117 16.85 13.68 8.74
C ASP A 117 16.76 13.70 7.20
N ILE A 118 17.19 12.61 6.52
CA ILE A 118 17.19 12.48 5.05
C ILE A 118 15.84 12.03 4.50
N LEU A 119 15.07 11.23 5.25
CA LEU A 119 13.63 11.30 5.11
C LEU A 119 13.29 12.70 5.63
N PRO A 120 13.05 13.72 4.78
CA PRO A 120 12.43 14.90 5.34
C PRO A 120 11.15 14.31 5.93
N ASN A 121 11.04 14.40 7.25
CA ASN A 121 9.80 14.30 8.00
C ASN A 121 8.67 14.34 6.97
N THR A 122 7.98 13.21 6.71
CA THR A 122 6.61 13.28 6.19
C THR A 122 6.09 14.52 6.86
N ARG A 123 5.88 15.63 6.12
CA ARG A 123 5.52 16.87 6.78
C ARG A 123 4.18 16.54 7.41
N THR A 124 4.20 16.07 8.66
CA THR A 124 3.30 16.49 9.68
C THR A 124 3.46 17.98 9.57
N GLU A 125 2.57 18.57 8.79
CA GLU A 125 2.22 19.95 8.98
C GLU A 125 1.77 19.99 10.44
N SER A 126 2.72 20.11 11.35
CA SER A 126 2.47 20.54 12.70
C SER A 126 2.13 22.02 12.55
N SER A 127 0.94 22.29 12.03
CA SER A 127 0.14 23.34 12.64
C SER A 127 0.06 22.92 14.12
N SER A 128 0.54 23.79 14.99
CA SER A 128 0.17 23.75 16.39
C SER A 128 -1.33 24.00 16.47
N ASP A 129 -2.11 22.99 16.12
CA ASP A 129 -3.53 22.90 16.39
C ASP A 129 -3.64 22.14 17.72
N GLU A 130 -3.35 22.85 18.80
CA GLU A 130 -3.99 22.53 20.07
C GLU A 130 -5.50 22.51 19.80
N ASP A 131 -6.12 21.35 20.00
CA ASP A 131 -7.56 21.09 19.97
C ASP A 131 -8.27 21.15 18.61
N MET A 132 -7.97 20.21 17.72
CA MET A 132 -8.97 19.74 16.76
C MET A 132 -8.88 18.23 16.60
N GLU A 133 -9.78 17.53 17.29
CA GLU A 133 -10.03 16.09 17.14
C GLU A 133 -10.18 15.77 15.65
N SER A 134 -9.11 15.23 15.06
CA SER A 134 -9.11 14.85 13.66
C SER A 134 -10.04 13.64 13.54
N LEU A 135 -11.24 13.88 13.03
CA LEU A 135 -11.97 12.83 12.32
C LEU A 135 -11.15 12.48 11.08
N ASP A 136 -10.11 11.69 11.29
CA ASP A 136 -9.35 11.02 10.24
C ASP A 136 -10.34 10.03 9.59
N ASN A 137 -11.13 10.54 8.63
CA ASN A 137 -12.11 9.77 7.85
C ASN A 137 -11.43 8.75 6.92
N ARG A 138 -10.17 8.38 7.18
CA ARG A 138 -9.58 7.19 6.59
C ARG A 138 -10.39 6.00 7.10
N PRO A 139 -10.99 5.18 6.21
CA PRO A 139 -11.63 3.97 6.66
C PRO A 139 -10.58 3.15 7.41
N VAL A 140 -10.76 3.02 8.72
CA VAL A 140 -9.99 2.07 9.52
C VAL A 140 -10.48 0.72 9.03
N LEU A 141 -9.70 0.09 8.15
CA LEU A 141 -9.95 -1.29 7.75
C LEU A 141 -9.90 -2.09 9.04
N SER A 142 -11.06 -2.60 9.46
CA SER A 142 -11.14 -3.51 10.59
C SER A 142 -10.24 -4.69 10.24
N SER A 143 -9.16 -4.88 11.01
CA SER A 143 -8.37 -6.10 10.89
C SER A 143 -9.34 -7.28 10.97
N LEU A 144 -9.34 -8.16 9.96
CA LEU A 144 -10.19 -9.36 9.94
C LEU A 144 -9.90 -10.16 11.21
N GLN A 145 -10.76 -10.05 12.22
CA GLN A 145 -10.65 -10.77 13.48
C GLN A 145 -11.35 -12.13 13.36
N ILE A 146 -10.88 -12.94 12.41
CA ILE A 146 -11.35 -14.32 12.33
C ILE A 146 -10.58 -15.14 13.36
N SER A 147 -11.29 -15.63 14.38
CA SER A 147 -10.75 -16.65 15.28
C SER A 147 -10.75 -17.98 14.52
N VAL A 148 -9.66 -18.26 13.82
CA VAL A 148 -9.46 -19.55 13.15
C VAL A 148 -8.99 -20.56 14.19
N GLU A 149 -9.68 -21.70 14.29
CA GLU A 149 -9.26 -22.80 15.16
C GLU A 149 -7.82 -23.23 14.87
N GLU A 150 -7.08 -23.59 15.91
CA GLU A 150 -5.65 -23.94 15.81
C GLU A 150 -5.40 -25.12 14.85
N ASN A 151 -6.33 -26.09 14.80
CA ASN A 151 -6.27 -27.22 13.88
C ASN A 151 -6.35 -26.79 12.40
N ARG A 152 -7.19 -25.79 12.10
CA ARG A 152 -7.36 -25.25 10.75
C ARG A 152 -6.15 -24.42 10.35
N MET A 153 -5.59 -23.64 11.27
CA MET A 153 -4.33 -22.92 11.03
C MET A 153 -3.17 -23.88 10.75
N ARG A 154 -3.06 -24.99 11.48
CA ARG A 154 -2.03 -26.00 11.21
C ARG A 154 -2.17 -26.59 9.80
N ARG A 155 -3.38 -27.00 9.40
CA ARG A 155 -3.65 -27.51 8.06
C ARG A 155 -3.34 -26.48 6.96
N LEU A 156 -3.66 -25.20 7.19
CA LEU A 156 -3.30 -24.13 6.27
C LEU A 156 -1.79 -24.02 6.09
N HIS A 157 -1.01 -24.06 7.17
CA HIS A 157 0.45 -24.01 7.07
C HIS A 157 1.06 -25.22 6.36
N GLU A 158 0.48 -26.41 6.52
CA GLU A 158 0.95 -27.64 5.87
C GLU A 158 0.60 -27.68 4.37
N LEU A 159 -0.64 -27.32 4.01
CA LEU A 159 -1.16 -27.49 2.64
C LEU A 159 -1.00 -26.23 1.77
N CYS A 160 -0.93 -25.05 2.39
CA CYS A 160 -0.85 -23.76 1.72
C CYS A 160 0.38 -22.97 2.21
N PRO A 161 1.60 -23.44 1.98
CA PRO A 161 2.80 -22.77 2.47
C PRO A 161 2.99 -21.40 1.80
N GLN A 162 3.45 -20.38 2.54
CA GLN A 162 3.56 -18.99 2.05
C GLN A 162 4.46 -18.80 0.80
N ASN A 163 5.38 -19.73 0.55
CA ASN A 163 6.31 -19.73 -0.58
C ASN A 163 5.86 -20.66 -1.73
N TRP A 164 4.55 -20.88 -1.85
CA TRP A 164 3.96 -21.76 -2.84
C TRP A 164 4.34 -21.39 -4.28
N ARG A 165 4.36 -22.42 -5.14
CA ARG A 165 4.51 -22.29 -6.59
C ARG A 165 3.35 -23.03 -7.25
N SER A 166 2.54 -22.29 -7.99
CA SER A 166 1.38 -22.84 -8.68
C SER A 166 1.43 -22.49 -10.17
N ASN A 167 1.06 -23.47 -10.99
CA ASN A 167 0.88 -23.29 -12.43
C ASN A 167 -0.46 -22.63 -12.77
N ASN A 168 -1.35 -22.47 -11.79
CA ASN A 168 -2.66 -21.85 -11.91
C ASN A 168 -2.72 -20.53 -11.15
N HIS A 169 -1.62 -19.77 -11.17
CA HIS A 169 -1.54 -18.42 -10.60
C HIS A 169 -1.87 -18.33 -9.08
N GLY A 170 -1.87 -19.45 -8.35
CA GLY A 170 -2.24 -19.52 -6.93
C GLY A 170 -3.72 -19.75 -6.64
N ILE A 171 -4.55 -19.89 -7.68
CA ILE A 171 -6.00 -20.10 -7.54
C ILE A 171 -6.31 -21.44 -6.85
N ASP A 172 -5.58 -22.49 -7.20
CA ASP A 172 -5.67 -23.82 -6.58
C ASP A 172 -5.38 -23.78 -5.07
N ILE A 173 -4.36 -23.02 -4.67
CA ILE A 173 -3.97 -22.87 -3.26
C ILE A 173 -5.00 -22.03 -2.51
N PHE A 174 -5.50 -20.96 -3.13
CA PHE A 174 -6.60 -20.17 -2.59
C PHE A 174 -7.86 -21.02 -2.36
N LEU A 175 -8.26 -21.84 -3.33
CA LEU A 175 -9.44 -22.72 -3.19
C LEU A 175 -9.22 -23.77 -2.09
N THR A 176 -8.01 -24.30 -1.97
CA THR A 176 -7.64 -25.25 -0.91
C THR A 176 -7.71 -24.56 0.47
N ALA A 177 -7.16 -23.36 0.59
CA ALA A 177 -7.21 -22.57 1.81
C ALA A 177 -8.66 -22.25 2.22
N LYS A 178 -9.49 -21.83 1.24
CA LYS A 178 -10.92 -21.58 1.44
C LYS A 178 -11.64 -22.83 1.94
N GLN A 179 -11.38 -24.00 1.35
CA GLN A 179 -11.99 -25.26 1.78
C GLN A 179 -11.65 -25.60 3.24
N ILE A 180 -10.36 -25.52 3.62
CA ILE A 180 -9.90 -25.77 5.00
C ILE A 180 -10.55 -24.81 6.00
N LEU A 181 -10.87 -23.59 5.56
CA LEU A 181 -11.51 -22.57 6.39
C LEU A 181 -13.05 -22.65 6.40
N THR A 182 -13.65 -23.50 5.58
CA THR A 182 -15.11 -23.75 5.60
C THR A 182 -15.48 -25.08 6.25
N GLU A 183 -14.50 -25.98 6.39
CA GLU A 183 -14.60 -27.20 7.23
C GLU A 183 -14.65 -26.86 8.72
#